data_AF-A0A519SUE3-F1
#
_entry.id   AF-A0A519SUE3-F1
#
_cell.length_a   1.000
_cell.length_b   1.000
_cell.length_c   1.000
_cell.angle_alpha   90.00
_cell.angle_beta   90.00
_cell.angle_gamma   90.00
#
_symmetry.space_group_name_H-M   'P 1'
#
loop_
_entity.id
_entity.type
_entity.pdbx_description
1 polymer ?
#
loop_
_entity_poly.entity_id
_entity_poly.type
_entity_poly.pdbx_seq_one_letter_code
_entity_poly.pdbx_strand_id
1 'polypeptide(L)' 'MLPKHARILVIDDEPDVLFALKLLLKSEVREVVTERNPELLLSLLRQQPFDAVLLDMN' A
#
# COMPACT_ATOMS: atom_id res chain seq x y z
N MET A 1 16.67 -5.06 0.39
CA MET A 1 16.38 -3.61 0.33
C MET A 1 15.18 -3.41 -0.56
N LEU A 2 14.20 -2.61 -0.15
CA LEU A 2 13.10 -2.22 -1.03
C LEU A 2 13.67 -1.31 -2.14
N PRO A 3 13.29 -1.50 -3.42
CA PRO A 3 13.74 -0.62 -4.47
C PRO A 3 13.22 0.80 -4.22
N LYS A 4 14.08 1.84 -4.31
CA LYS A 4 13.65 3.25 -4.22
C LYS A 4 12.64 3.67 -5.29
N HIS A 5 12.40 2.83 -6.29
CA HIS A 5 11.42 3.02 -7.35
C HIS A 5 10.07 2.31 -7.08
N ALA A 6 10.01 1.51 -6.01
CA ALA A 6 8.86 0.67 -5.73
C ALA A 6 7.61 1.51 -5.39
N ARG A 7 6.46 1.02 -5.85
CA ARG A 7 5.14 1.51 -5.55
C ARG A 7 4.39 0.43 -4.79
N ILE A 8 4.07 0.71 -3.53
CA ILE A 8 3.44 -0.26 -2.63
C ILE A 8 1.99 0.13 -2.42
N LEU A 9 1.10 -0.85 -2.51
CA LEU A 9 -0.29 -0.74 -2.05
C LEU A 9 -0.41 -1.34 -0.66
N VAL A 10 -1.00 -0.60 0.28
CA VAL A 10 -1.34 -1.09 1.62
C VAL A 10 -2.85 -1.04 1.76
N ILE A 11 -3.45 -2.16 2.14
CA ILE A 11 -4.88 -2.28 2.38
C ILE A 11 -5.13 -2.82 3.77
N ASP A 12 -5.87 -2.04 4.56
CA ASP A 12 -6.14 -2.30 5.97
C ASP A 12 -7.33 -1.43 6.41
N ASP A 13 -8.30 -1.98 7.14
CA ASP A 13 -9.48 -1.24 7.56
C ASP A 13 -9.20 -0.25 8.72
N GLU A 14 -8.09 -0.45 9.44
CA GLU A 14 -7.58 0.38 10.53
C GLU A 14 -6.75 1.58 10.02
N PRO A 15 -7.24 2.83 10.18
CA PRO A 15 -6.54 4.03 9.69
C PRO A 15 -5.15 4.23 10.30
N ASP A 16 -4.96 3.82 11.56
CA ASP A 16 -3.72 4.01 12.28
C ASP A 16 -2.60 3.10 11.73
N VAL A 17 -2.95 1.88 11.30
CA VAL A 17 -2.03 0.95 10.64
C VAL A 17 -1.61 1.51 9.28
N LEU A 18 -2.57 1.98 8.47
CA LEU A 18 -2.28 2.63 7.19
C LEU A 18 -1.36 3.85 7.36
N PHE A 19 -1.60 4.67 8.37
CA PHE A 19 -0.78 5.85 8.66
C PHE A 19 0.64 5.46 9.07
N ALA A 20 0.78 4.50 9.99
CA ALA A 20 2.08 4.02 10.45
C ALA A 20 2.90 3.41 9.31
N LEU A 21 2.30 2.54 8.49
CA LEU A 21 2.98 1.92 7.34
C LEU A 21 3.37 2.97 6.29
N LYS A 22 2.50 3.95 6.04
CA LYS A 22 2.83 5.07 5.14
C LYS A 22 4.03 5.86 5.63
N LEU A 23 4.10 6.19 6.92
CA LEU A 23 5.25 6.90 7.49
C LEU A 23 6.53 6.06 7.43
N LEU A 24 6.44 4.78 7.81
CA LEU A 24 7.56 3.85 7.82
C LEU A 24 8.18 3.68 6.43
N LEU A 25 7.36 3.59 5.39
CA LEU A 25 7.82 3.28 4.04
C LEU A 25 8.15 4.52 3.20
N LYS A 26 7.72 5.73 3.62
CA LYS A 26 7.88 6.97 2.84
C LYS A 26 9.32 7.28 2.43
N SER A 27 10.32 6.92 3.24
CA SER A 27 11.74 7.15 2.92
C SER A 27 12.37 6.04 2.08
N GLU A 28 11.73 4.86 2.04
CA GLU A 28 12.31 3.64 1.48
C GLU A 28 11.83 3.35 0.05
N VAL A 29 10.66 3.86 -0.32
CA VAL A 29 10.02 3.60 -1.63
C VAL A 29 9.58 4.87 -2.32
N ARG A 30 9.25 4.77 -3.62
CA ARG A 30 8.81 5.92 -4.43
C ARG A 30 7.43 6.40 -4.01
N GLU A 31 6.53 5.47 -3.74
CA GLU A 31 5.13 5.77 -3.47
C GLU A 31 4.50 4.70 -2.58
N VAL A 32 3.72 5.15 -1.62
CA VAL A 32 2.87 4.30 -0.78
C VAL A 32 1.43 4.76 -0.98
N VAL A 33 0.62 3.87 -1.53
CA VAL A 33 -0.82 4.05 -1.68
C VAL A 33 -1.50 3.26 -0.56
N THR A 34 -2.44 3.89 0.11
CA THR A 34 -3.20 3.30 1.22
C THR A 34 -4.67 3.26 0.85
N GLU A 35 -5.34 2.15 1.09
CA GLU A 35 -6.78 1.98 0.89
C GLU A 35 -7.39 1.26 2.10
N ARG A 36 -8.59 1.67 2.52
CA ARG A 36 -9.29 1.06 3.67
C ARG A 36 -10.27 -0.02 3.26
N ASN A 37 -10.75 0.04 2.02
CA ASN A 37 -11.77 -0.87 1.53
C ASN A 37 -11.11 -2.00 0.70
N PRO A 38 -11.07 -3.26 1.21
CA PRO A 38 -10.48 -4.38 0.48
C PRO A 38 -11.18 -4.68 -0.84
N GLU A 39 -12.46 -4.33 -0.98
CA GLU A 39 -13.22 -4.50 -2.23
C GLU A 39 -12.64 -3.68 -3.41
N LEU A 40 -11.87 -2.63 -3.11
CA LEU A 40 -11.22 -1.80 -4.12
C LEU A 40 -9.90 -2.38 -4.64
N LEU A 41 -9.36 -3.43 -4.02
CA LEU A 41 -8.07 -4.05 -4.40
C LEU A 41 -7.98 -4.33 -5.90
N LEU A 42 -8.96 -5.06 -6.45
CA LEU A 42 -8.96 -5.44 -7.86
C LEU A 42 -9.10 -4.21 -8.78
N SER A 43 -9.81 -3.17 -8.35
CA SER A 43 -9.92 -1.92 -9.11
C SER A 43 -8.58 -1.21 -9.17
N LEU A 44 -7.90 -1.08 -8.03
CA LEU A 44 -6.60 -0.43 -7.91
C LEU A 44 -5.52 -1.16 -8.71
N LEU A 45 -5.47 -2.49 -8.62
CA LEU A 45 -4.52 -3.32 -9.39
C LEU A 45 -4.70 -3.20 -10.91
N ARG A 46 -5.94 -2.94 -11.38
CA ARG A 46 -6.22 -2.72 -12.81
C ARG A 46 -5.85 -1.32 -13.28
N GLN A 47 -5.87 -0.32 -12.40
CA GLN A 47 -5.58 1.06 -12.79
C GLN A 47 -4.09 1.29 -13.03
N GLN A 48 -3.24 0.78 -12.13
CA GLN A 48 -1.79 0.98 -12.19
C GLN A 48 -1.05 -0.19 -11.56
N PRO A 49 0.16 -0.52 -12.06
CA PRO A 49 0.98 -1.56 -11.46
C PRO A 49 1.47 -1.16 -10.07
N PHE A 50 1.64 -2.18 -9.23
CA PHE A 50 2.28 -2.11 -7.92
C PHE A 50 3.38 -3.17 -7.86
N ASP A 51 4.48 -2.86 -7.18
CA ASP A 51 5.60 -3.79 -6.99
C ASP A 51 5.33 -4.76 -5.84
N ALA A 52 4.52 -4.33 -4.88
CA ALA A 52 4.06 -5.15 -3.76
C ALA A 52 2.70 -4.67 -3.25
N VAL A 53 1.95 -5.60 -2.65
CA VAL A 53 0.70 -5.34 -1.93
C VAL A 53 0.87 -5.88 -0.51
N LEU A 54 0.61 -5.03 0.47
CA LEU A 54 0.41 -5.42 1.87
C LEU A 54 -1.10 -5.44 2.08
N LEU A 55 -1.66 -6.63 2.30
CA LEU A 55 -3.08 -6.83 2.53
C LEU A 55 -3.25 -7.45 3.91
N ASP A 56 -3.97 -6.75 4.79
CA ASP A 56 -4.51 -7.37 5.99
C ASP A 56 -5.88 -8.00 5.67
N MET A 57 -6.10 -9.21 6.18
CA MET A 57 -7.29 -10.05 5.91
C MET A 57 -8.04 -10.41 7.20
N ASN A 58 -7.95 -9.54 8.21
CA ASN A 58 -8.67 -9.72 9.47
C ASN A 58 -10.20 -9.59 9.31
#